data_AF-A0A260BYD4-F1
#
_entry.id   AF-A0A260BYD4-F1
#
_cell.length_a   1.000
_cell.length_b   1.000
_cell.length_c   1.000
_cell.angle_alpha   90.00
_cell.angle_beta   90.00
_cell.angle_gamma   90.00
#
_symmetry.space_group_name_H-M   'P 1'
#
loop_
_entity.id
_entity.type
_entity.pdbx_description
1 polymer ?
#
loop_
_entity_poly.entity_id
_entity_poly.type
_entity_poly.pdbx_seq_one_letter_code
_entity_poly.pdbx_strand_id
1 'polypeptide(L)'
;MVRTADVVVEVAGELGATPAQVALAWTLLHPAVVSSLIGVRTAEQLQHNIGALDVVFDESQLARLHSVSAIDMGFPHEFLARPMVRGVTSGRTSVRPRPPRSW
;
A
#
# COMPACT_ATOMS: atom_id res chain seq x y z
N MET A 1 -3.10 7.62 13.14
CA MET A 1 -1.65 7.46 12.90
C MET A 1 -1.03 6.39 13.80
N VAL A 2 -1.19 6.44 15.13
CA VAL A 2 -0.65 5.39 16.04
C VAL A 2 -1.28 4.01 15.80
N ARG A 3 -2.62 3.95 15.67
CA ARG A 3 -3.36 2.70 15.41
C ARG A 3 -2.90 1.89 14.20
N THR A 4 -2.44 2.54 13.13
CA THR A 4 -1.97 1.86 11.92
C THR A 4 -0.63 1.16 12.17
N ALA A 5 0.25 1.80 12.95
CA ALA A 5 1.53 1.20 13.31
C ALA A 5 1.35 -0.03 14.19
N ASP A 6 0.38 0.00 15.12
CA ASP A 6 0.07 -1.13 16.00
C ASP A 6 -0.35 -2.37 15.18
N VAL A 7 -1.28 -2.20 14.23
CA VAL A 7 -1.73 -3.30 13.35
C VAL A 7 -0.60 -3.82 12.47
N VAL A 8 0.30 -2.95 11.99
CA VAL A 8 1.48 -3.37 11.23
C VAL A 8 2.40 -4.24 12.08
N VAL A 9 2.59 -3.90 13.36
CA VAL A 9 3.40 -4.70 14.29
C VAL A 9 2.75 -6.05 14.57
N GLU A 10 1.43 -6.09 14.78
CA GLU A 10 0.68 -7.33 14.98
C GLU A 10 0.82 -8.28 13.78
N VAL A 11 0.55 -7.78 12.57
CA VAL A 11 0.66 -8.57 11.33
C VAL A 11 2.10 -9.01 11.08
N ALA A 12 3.09 -8.19 11.42
CA ALA A 12 4.50 -8.57 11.34
C ALA A 12 4.83 -9.76 12.25
N GLY A 13 4.29 -9.77 13.47
CA GLY A 13 4.42 -10.89 14.40
C GLY A 13 3.80 -12.19 13.87
N GLU A 14 2.62 -12.10 13.24
CA GLU A 14 1.94 -13.25 12.62
C GLU A 14 2.73 -13.85 11.45
N LEU A 15 3.41 -13.00 10.67
CA LEU A 15 4.17 -13.39 9.49
C LEU A 15 5.63 -13.76 9.78
N GLY A 16 6.10 -13.57 11.03
CA GLY A 16 7.52 -13.70 11.36
C GLY A 16 8.41 -12.70 10.62
N ALA A 17 7.84 -11.57 10.19
CA ALA A 17 8.51 -10.52 9.44
C ALA A 17 8.79 -9.30 10.33
N THR A 18 9.61 -8.37 9.84
CA THR A 18 9.77 -7.08 10.51
C THR A 18 8.63 -6.12 10.14
N PRO A 19 8.27 -5.15 11.00
CA PRO A 19 7.26 -4.14 10.67
C PRO A 19 7.59 -3.34 9.40
N ALA A 20 8.87 -3.10 9.13
CA ALA A 20 9.34 -2.43 7.91
C ALA A 20 9.06 -3.29 6.66
N GLN A 21 9.29 -4.59 6.73
CA GLN A 21 8.98 -5.52 5.65
C GLN A 21 7.48 -5.54 5.34
N VAL A 22 6.63 -5.62 6.38
CA VAL A 22 5.17 -5.57 6.22
C VAL A 22 4.71 -4.27 5.56
N ALA A 23 5.19 -3.13 6.04
CA ALA A 23 4.80 -1.82 5.48
C ALA A 23 5.23 -1.68 4.00
N LEU A 24 6.45 -2.12 3.66
CA LEU A 24 6.97 -2.09 2.30
C LEU A 24 6.21 -3.04 1.37
N ALA A 25 5.98 -4.28 1.81
CA ALA A 25 5.24 -5.28 1.05
C ALA A 25 3.81 -4.80 0.76
N TRP A 26 3.13 -4.30 1.79
CA TRP A 26 1.78 -3.75 1.64
C TRP A 26 1.73 -2.54 0.70
N THR A 27 2.74 -1.66 0.75
CA THR A 27 2.86 -0.53 -0.20
C THR A 27 3.04 -1.02 -1.64
N LEU A 28 3.88 -2.04 -1.85
CA LEU A 28 4.17 -2.60 -3.18
C LEU A 28 2.97 -3.35 -3.80
N LEU A 29 2.02 -3.81 -2.98
CA LEU A 29 0.78 -4.41 -3.46
C LEU A 29 -0.16 -3.41 -4.13
N HIS A 30 -0.07 -2.12 -3.78
CA HIS A 30 -0.97 -1.12 -4.35
C HIS A 30 -0.76 -0.99 -5.88
N PRO A 31 -1.80 -1.12 -6.72
CA PRO A 31 -1.66 -1.14 -8.18
C PRO A 31 -1.01 0.12 -8.77
N ALA A 32 -1.18 1.28 -8.12
CA ALA A 32 -0.56 2.53 -8.56
C ALA A 32 0.94 2.64 -8.20
N VAL A 33 1.47 1.77 -7.34
CA VAL A 33 2.89 1.79 -6.93
C VAL A 33 3.70 0.94 -7.90
N VAL A 34 4.75 1.53 -8.49
CA VAL A 34 5.69 0.84 -9.39
C VAL A 34 6.96 0.42 -8.66
N SER A 35 7.46 1.29 -7.79
CA SER A 35 8.64 1.08 -6.95
C SER A 35 8.48 1.84 -5.64
N SER A 36 9.09 1.32 -4.58
CA SER A 36 9.18 1.98 -3.27
C SER A 36 10.60 2.53 -3.11
N LEU A 37 10.71 3.82 -2.80
CA LEU A 37 11.99 4.43 -2.47
C LEU A 37 12.30 4.16 -0.99
N ILE A 38 13.44 3.52 -0.72
CA ILE A 38 13.90 3.19 0.64
C ILE A 38 15.22 3.89 0.95
N GLY A 39 15.30 4.50 2.13
CA GLY A 39 16.54 5.07 2.65
C GLY A 39 17.23 4.05 3.57
N VAL A 40 18.49 3.73 3.30
CA VAL A 40 19.29 2.81 4.13
C VAL A 40 20.70 3.39 4.33
N ARG A 41 21.28 3.14 5.50
CA ARG A 41 22.65 3.56 5.85
C ARG A 41 23.61 2.39 6.05
N THR A 42 23.09 1.16 6.11
CA THR A 42 23.88 -0.06 6.28
C THR A 42 23.37 -1.17 5.34
N ALA A 43 24.22 -2.14 5.04
CA ALA A 43 23.85 -3.31 4.24
C ALA A 43 22.78 -4.18 4.93
N GLU A 44 22.84 -4.29 6.26
CA GLU A 44 21.84 -5.02 7.05
C GLU A 44 20.45 -4.40 6.93
N GLN A 45 20.34 -3.06 6.96
CA GLN A 45 19.07 -2.36 6.71
C GLN A 45 18.53 -2.63 5.30
N LEU A 46 19.41 -2.69 4.31
CA LEU A 46 19.02 -3.06 2.95
C LEU A 46 18.49 -4.50 2.89
N GLN A 47 19.18 -5.45 3.52
CA GLN A 47 18.76 -6.85 3.56
C GLN A 47 17.40 -7.01 4.27
N HIS A 48 17.21 -6.34 5.42
CA HIS A 48 15.89 -6.32 6.07
C HIS A 48 14.80 -5.76 5.16
N ASN A 49 15.04 -4.63 4.50
CA ASN A 49 14.03 -4.02 3.62
C ASN A 49 13.71 -4.88 2.39
N ILE A 50 14.71 -5.54 1.78
CA ILE A 50 14.50 -6.39 0.60
C ILE A 50 13.67 -7.63 0.95
N GLY A 51 13.75 -8.15 2.18
CA GLY A 51 12.88 -9.26 2.62
C GLY A 51 11.38 -8.94 2.58
N ALA A 52 10.98 -7.68 2.35
CA ALA A 52 9.60 -7.32 2.04
C ALA A 52 9.06 -8.02 0.78
N LEU A 53 9.94 -8.43 -0.14
CA LEU A 53 9.55 -9.11 -1.37
C LEU A 53 9.07 -10.55 -1.13
N ASP A 54 9.43 -11.14 0.02
CA ASP A 54 9.05 -12.51 0.39
C ASP A 54 7.78 -12.54 1.26
N VAL A 55 7.23 -11.38 1.62
CA VAL A 55 6.04 -11.27 2.45
C VAL A 55 4.79 -11.57 1.63
N VAL A 56 4.07 -12.63 2.02
CA VAL A 56 2.78 -13.01 1.46
C VAL A 56 1.71 -12.82 2.53
N PHE A 57 0.75 -11.95 2.26
CA PHE A 57 -0.37 -11.71 3.16
C PHE A 57 -1.53 -12.65 2.86
N ASP A 58 -2.24 -13.07 3.90
CA ASP A 58 -3.59 -13.59 3.73
C ASP A 58 -4.64 -12.47 3.63
N GLU A 59 -5.86 -12.85 3.26
CA GLU A 59 -6.98 -11.91 3.07
C GLU A 59 -7.35 -11.16 4.36
N SER A 60 -7.22 -11.82 5.52
CA SER A 60 -7.57 -11.24 6.82
C SER A 60 -6.58 -10.16 7.25
N GLN A 61 -5.30 -10.40 7.01
CA GLN A 61 -4.22 -9.44 7.25
C GLN A 61 -4.36 -8.21 6.36
N LEU A 62 -4.64 -8.41 5.07
CA LEU A 62 -4.90 -7.32 4.15
C LEU A 62 -6.14 -6.50 4.57
N ALA A 63 -7.23 -7.17 4.94
CA ALA A 63 -8.44 -6.49 5.38
C ALA A 63 -8.19 -5.62 6.63
N ARG A 64 -7.40 -6.11 7.59
CA ARG A 64 -7.00 -5.33 8.78
C ARG A 64 -6.16 -4.11 8.40
N LEU A 65 -5.14 -4.28 7.56
CA LEU A 65 -4.29 -3.18 7.09
C LEU A 65 -5.08 -2.14 6.30
N HIS A 66 -6.01 -2.56 5.44
CA HIS A 66 -6.86 -1.65 4.66
C HIS A 66 -7.86 -0.88 5.54
N SER A 67 -8.50 -1.56 6.48
CA SER A 67 -9.50 -0.93 7.35
C SER A 67 -8.89 0.11 8.29
N VAL A 68 -7.74 -0.18 8.91
CA VAL A 68 -7.09 0.74 9.86
C VAL A 68 -6.43 1.95 9.17
N SER A 69 -6.11 1.82 7.88
CA SER A 69 -5.50 2.89 7.08
C SER A 69 -6.50 3.70 6.25
N ALA A 70 -7.76 3.26 6.18
CA ALA A 70 -8.80 3.96 5.44
C ALA A 70 -9.02 5.38 5.99
N ILE A 71 -9.10 6.33 5.08
CA ILE A 71 -9.42 7.74 5.37
C ILE A 71 -10.72 8.11 4.67
N ASP A 72 -11.48 9.01 5.29
CA ASP A 72 -12.57 9.68 4.60
C ASP A 72 -11.97 10.68 3.61
N MET A 73 -12.28 10.48 2.33
CA MET A 73 -11.71 11.27 1.25
C MET A 73 -12.35 12.66 1.14
N GLY A 74 -13.63 12.79 1.49
CA GLY A 74 -14.37 14.06 1.48
C GLY A 74 -14.18 14.95 0.24
N PHE A 75 -14.34 16.26 0.42
CA PHE A 75 -14.05 17.26 -0.61
C PHE A 75 -12.53 17.57 -0.65
N PRO A 76 -11.89 17.72 -1.83
CA PRO A 76 -12.48 17.71 -3.19
C PRO A 76 -12.54 16.33 -3.85
N HIS A 77 -12.07 15.27 -3.21
CA HIS A 77 -11.91 13.95 -3.81
C HIS A 77 -13.24 13.36 -4.31
N GLU A 78 -14.32 13.46 -3.53
CA GLU A 78 -15.67 13.01 -3.92
C GLU A 78 -16.23 13.80 -5.10
N PHE A 79 -16.04 15.12 -5.11
CA PHE A 79 -16.46 15.99 -6.19
C PHE A 79 -15.73 15.64 -7.49
N LEU A 80 -14.40 15.48 -7.43
CA LEU A 80 -13.55 15.10 -8.55
C LEU A 80 -13.82 13.67 -9.05
N ALA A 81 -14.38 12.80 -8.22
CA ALA A 81 -14.74 11.44 -8.62
C ALA A 81 -16.02 11.36 -9.47
N ARG A 82 -16.85 12.41 -9.51
CA ARG A 82 -18.13 12.40 -10.25
C ARG A 82 -17.92 12.19 -11.76
N PRO A 83 -18.74 11.35 -12.43
CA PRO A 83 -18.54 11.02 -13.86
C PRO A 83 -18.45 12.23 -14.79
N MET A 84 -19.30 13.24 -14.58
CA MET A 84 -19.27 14.48 -15.35
C MET A 84 -17.96 15.26 -15.13
N VAL A 85 -17.54 15.43 -13.87
CA VAL A 85 -16.30 16.16 -13.52
C VAL A 85 -15.06 15.44 -14.06
N ARG A 86 -15.00 14.11 -13.94
CA ARG A 86 -13.94 13.30 -14.58
C ARG A 86 -13.94 13.45 -16.10
N GLY A 87 -15.11 13.39 -16.73
CA GLY A 87 -15.23 13.52 -18.18
C GLY A 87 -14.75 14.85 -18.72
N VAL A 88 -15.04 15.95 -18.02
CA VAL A 88 -14.57 17.29 -18.37
C VAL A 88 -13.06 17.45 -18.12
N THR A 89 -12.54 16.93 -17.00
CA THR A 89 -11.11 17.09 -16.64
C THR A 89 -10.18 16.20 -17.45
N SER A 90 -10.56 14.95 -17.74
CA SER A 90 -9.73 14.00 -18.50
C SER A 90 -10.06 13.91 -20.00
N GLY A 91 -11.04 14.68 -20.48
CA GLY A 91 -11.52 14.60 -21.87
C GLY A 91 -12.14 13.24 -22.21
N ARG A 92 -12.68 12.53 -21.21
CA ARG A 92 -13.14 11.13 -21.28
C ARG A 92 -12.02 10.11 -21.56
N THR A 93 -10.76 10.49 -21.38
CA THR A 93 -9.63 9.56 -21.45
C THR A 93 -9.57 8.72 -20.17
N SER A 94 -9.38 7.41 -20.32
CA SER A 94 -9.19 6.47 -19.21
C SER A 94 -7.78 5.89 -19.21
N VAL A 95 -7.15 5.80 -18.04
CA VAL A 95 -5.89 5.07 -17.86
C VAL A 95 -6.21 3.65 -17.43
N ARG A 96 -5.65 2.65 -18.12
CA ARG A 96 -5.80 1.25 -17.74
C ARG A 96 -5.08 0.99 -16.42
N PRO A 97 -5.72 0.35 -15.42
CA PRO A 97 -5.04 -0.03 -14.20
C PRO A 97 -3.95 -1.07 -14.49
N ARG A 98 -2.84 -1.00 -13.74
CA ARG A 98 -1.77 -1.99 -13.80
C ARG A 98 -2.30 -3.33 -13.27
N PRO A 99 -2.01 -4.47 -13.94
CA PRO A 99 -2.36 -5.78 -13.40
C PRO A 99 -1.64 -6.03 -12.04
N PRO A 100 -2.21 -6.85 -11.16
CA PRO A 100 -1.55 -7.28 -9.92
C PRO A 100 -0.17 -7.87 -10.21
N ARG A 101 0.76 -7.71 -9.25
CA ARG A 101 2.08 -8.38 -9.31
C ARG A 101 1.86 -9.90 -9.17
N SER A 102 2.66 -10.72 -9.87
CA SER A 102 2.39 -12.15 -10.11
C SER A 102 3.52 -13.09 -9.66
N TRP A 103 4.23 -12.74 -8.59
CA TRP A 103 5.34 -13.53 -8.05
C TRP A 103 5.09 -13.82 -6.58
#